data_AF-A0A9Q0E417-F1
#
_entry.id   AF-A0A9Q0E417-F1
#
_cell.length_a   1.000
_cell.length_b   1.000
_cell.length_c   1.000
_cell.angle_alpha   90.00
_cell.angle_beta   90.00
_cell.angle_gamma   90.00
#
_symmetry.space_group_name_H-M   'P 1'
#
loop_
_entity.id
_entity.type
_entity.pdbx_description
1 polymer ?
#
loop_
_entity_poly.entity_id
_entity_poly.type
_entity_poly.pdbx_seq_one_letter_code
_entity_poly.pdbx_strand_id
1 'polypeptide(L)'
;MAHYKATDSKREQFRRYLERGGVMDRLTAALVDLYEQPEKPTSAIVYLKQQLGLAGEETEETLALQQELAELRDQCDHLVAENMELRARLQGYEPAPEP
;
A
#
# COMPACT_ATOMS: atom_id res chain seq x y z
N MET A 1 -43.84 -14.65 -2.21
CA MET A 1 -42.97 -15.85 -2.04
C MET A 1 -42.04 -16.14 -3.22
N ALA A 2 -42.23 -15.56 -4.42
CA ALA A 2 -41.37 -15.84 -5.58
C ALA A 2 -40.00 -15.12 -5.58
N HIS A 3 -39.92 -13.91 -5.03
CA HIS A 3 -38.66 -13.14 -5.00
C HIS A 3 -37.58 -13.74 -4.09
N TYR A 4 -37.97 -14.40 -2.99
CA TYR A 4 -37.05 -15.03 -2.04
C TYR A 4 -36.30 -16.23 -2.65
N LYS A 5 -36.99 -17.08 -3.42
CA LYS A 5 -36.39 -18.20 -4.14
C LYS A 5 -35.39 -17.77 -5.24
N ALA A 6 -35.67 -16.66 -5.93
CA ALA A 6 -34.80 -16.15 -6.97
C ALA A 6 -33.50 -15.53 -6.40
N THR A 7 -33.57 -14.87 -5.25
CA THR A 7 -32.40 -14.34 -4.55
C THR A 7 -31.54 -15.45 -3.95
N ASP A 8 -32.14 -16.50 -3.39
CA ASP A 8 -31.41 -17.68 -2.93
C ASP A 8 -30.73 -18.42 -4.08
N SER A 9 -31.38 -18.52 -5.24
CA SER A 9 -30.80 -19.12 -6.45
C SER A 9 -29.54 -18.37 -6.93
N LYS A 10 -29.57 -17.03 -6.94
CA LYS A 10 -28.39 -16.23 -7.32
C LYS A 10 -27.24 -16.35 -6.31
N ARG A 11 -27.55 -16.34 -5.00
CA ARG A 11 -26.56 -16.53 -3.94
C ARG A 11 -25.91 -17.91 -4.00
N GLU A 12 -26.71 -18.94 -4.23
CA GLU A 12 -26.24 -20.31 -4.37
C GLU A 12 -25.36 -20.50 -5.61
N GLN A 13 -25.73 -19.90 -6.73
CA GLN A 13 -24.90 -19.89 -7.94
C GLN A 13 -23.54 -19.21 -7.69
N PHE A 14 -23.54 -18.08 -6.99
CA PHE A 14 -22.30 -17.38 -6.66
C PHE A 14 -21.42 -18.20 -5.68
N ARG A 15 -22.03 -18.83 -4.67
CA ARG A 15 -21.31 -19.75 -3.77
C ARG A 15 -20.64 -20.87 -4.56
N ARG A 16 -21.38 -21.56 -5.43
CA ARG A 16 -20.83 -22.64 -6.27
C ARG A 16 -19.73 -22.15 -7.21
N TYR A 17 -19.85 -20.93 -7.71
CA TYR A 17 -18.80 -20.31 -8.52
C TYR A 17 -17.51 -20.13 -7.72
N LEU A 18 -17.60 -19.60 -6.49
CA LEU A 18 -16.46 -19.42 -5.59
C LEU A 18 -15.84 -20.76 -5.17
N GLU A 19 -16.68 -21.76 -4.86
CA GLU A 19 -16.25 -23.12 -4.55
C GLU A 19 -15.54 -23.77 -5.75
N ARG A 20 -16.13 -23.71 -6.95
CA ARG A 20 -15.50 -24.23 -8.18
C ARG A 20 -14.19 -23.53 -8.52
N GLY A 21 -14.07 -22.25 -8.19
CA GLY A 21 -12.85 -21.47 -8.36
C GLY A 21 -11.79 -21.69 -7.27
N GLY A 22 -12.05 -22.52 -6.25
CA GLY A 22 -11.14 -22.75 -5.13
C GLY A 22 -10.97 -21.55 -4.19
N VAL A 23 -11.81 -20.51 -4.32
CA VAL A 23 -11.73 -19.30 -3.49
C VAL A 23 -12.06 -19.63 -2.04
N MET A 24 -13.07 -20.47 -1.83
CA MET A 24 -13.47 -20.91 -0.49
C MET A 24 -12.34 -21.69 0.19
N ASP A 25 -11.71 -22.63 -0.52
CA ASP A 25 -10.60 -23.43 0.03
C ASP A 25 -9.41 -22.54 0.42
N ARG A 26 -9.08 -21.54 -0.40
CA ARG A 26 -7.98 -20.61 -0.11
C ARG A 26 -8.28 -19.69 1.06
N LEU A 27 -9.53 -19.20 1.18
CA LEU A 27 -9.96 -18.43 2.35
C LEU A 27 -9.94 -19.29 3.62
N THR A 28 -10.39 -20.54 3.54
CA THR A 28 -10.36 -21.48 4.66
C THR A 28 -8.92 -21.76 5.08
N ALA A 29 -8.00 -22.03 4.15
CA ALA A 29 -6.59 -22.24 4.46
C ALA A 29 -5.98 -21.03 5.20
N ALA A 30 -6.18 -19.80 4.69
CA ALA A 30 -5.65 -18.59 5.33
C ALA A 30 -6.20 -18.37 6.75
N LEU A 31 -7.46 -18.74 7.01
CA LEU A 31 -8.07 -18.67 8.34
C LEU A 31 -7.55 -19.76 9.28
N VAL A 32 -7.32 -20.98 8.77
CA VAL A 32 -6.69 -22.07 9.52
C VAL A 32 -5.27 -21.68 9.91
N ASP A 33 -4.47 -21.16 8.97
CA ASP A 33 -3.11 -20.71 9.24
C ASP A 33 -3.07 -19.63 10.32
N LEU A 34 -4.01 -18.67 10.26
CA LEU A 34 -4.17 -17.64 11.30
C LEU A 34 -4.59 -18.26 12.65
N TYR A 35 -5.44 -19.29 12.64
CA TYR A 35 -5.86 -20.01 13.84
C TYR A 35 -4.71 -20.77 14.49
N GLU A 36 -3.83 -21.37 13.69
CA GLU A 36 -2.70 -22.18 14.14
C GLU A 36 -1.48 -21.35 14.56
N GLN A 37 -1.44 -20.05 14.25
CA GLN A 37 -0.35 -19.17 14.69
C GLN A 37 -0.15 -19.24 16.22
N PRO A 38 1.07 -19.56 16.71
CA PRO A 38 1.37 -19.68 18.14
C PRO A 38 1.23 -18.34 18.86
N GLU A 39 1.57 -17.25 18.16
CA GLU A 39 1.33 -15.88 18.60
C GLU A 39 0.36 -15.21 17.62
N LYS A 40 -0.76 -14.71 18.12
CA LYS A 40 -1.74 -14.04 17.27
C LYS A 40 -1.16 -12.71 16.76
N PRO A 41 -1.17 -12.45 15.44
CA PRO A 41 -0.72 -11.18 14.93
C PRO A 41 -1.59 -10.04 15.48
N THR A 42 -0.97 -8.89 15.75
CA THR A 42 -1.66 -7.70 16.28
C THR A 42 -2.80 -7.24 15.37
N SER A 43 -2.67 -7.48 14.05
CA SER A 43 -3.74 -7.23 13.07
C SER A 43 -3.99 -8.47 12.21
N ALA A 44 -5.08 -9.18 12.53
CA ALA A 44 -5.55 -10.32 11.74
C ALA A 44 -5.86 -9.94 10.27
N ILE A 45 -6.35 -8.72 10.03
CA ILE A 45 -6.69 -8.24 8.68
C ILE A 45 -5.44 -8.09 7.82
N VAL A 46 -4.36 -7.51 8.38
CA VAL A 46 -3.09 -7.35 7.66
C VAL A 46 -2.48 -8.71 7.33
N TYR A 47 -2.49 -9.64 8.30
CA TYR A 47 -2.02 -11.01 8.10
C TYR A 47 -2.77 -11.73 6.98
N LEU A 48 -4.11 -11.66 6.98
CA LEU A 48 -4.92 -12.29 5.92
C LEU A 48 -4.69 -11.67 4.54
N LYS A 49 -4.51 -10.34 4.46
CA LYS A 49 -4.13 -9.69 3.20
C LYS A 49 -2.82 -10.27 2.66
N GLN A 50 -1.82 -10.48 3.52
CA GLN A 50 -0.54 -11.05 3.12
C GLN A 50 -0.66 -12.50 2.65
N GLN A 51 -1.38 -13.34 3.41
CA GLN A 51 -1.60 -14.75 3.05
C GLN A 51 -2.37 -14.92 1.73
N LEU A 52 -3.29 -14.02 1.44
CA LEU A 52 -4.05 -14.03 0.18
C LEU A 52 -3.29 -13.39 -0.99
N GLY A 53 -2.04 -12.95 -0.79
CA GLY A 53 -1.25 -12.23 -1.80
C GLY A 53 -1.73 -10.81 -2.08
N LEU A 54 -2.70 -10.31 -1.30
CA LEU A 54 -3.26 -8.96 -1.41
C LEU A 54 -2.41 -7.89 -0.72
N ALA A 55 -1.44 -8.30 0.11
CA ALA A 55 -0.44 -7.38 0.67
C ALA A 55 0.84 -7.29 -0.18
N GLY A 56 0.91 -8.03 -1.29
CA GLY A 56 2.12 -8.23 -2.09
C GLY A 56 2.05 -7.70 -3.52
N GLU A 57 1.04 -6.92 -3.88
CA GLU A 57 1.17 -6.02 -5.03
C GLU A 57 1.81 -4.71 -4.56
N GLU A 58 3.01 -4.79 -3.96
CA GLU A 58 4.00 -3.77 -4.30
C GLU A 58 4.33 -4.06 -5.76
N THR A 59 3.50 -3.51 -6.64
CA THR A 59 3.76 -3.55 -8.08
C THR A 59 5.16 -3.00 -8.31
N GLU A 60 5.86 -3.44 -9.36
CA GLU A 60 7.13 -2.81 -9.78
C GLU A 60 6.99 -1.27 -9.83
N GLU A 61 5.80 -0.79 -10.18
CA GLU A 61 5.41 0.62 -10.14
C GLU A 61 5.45 1.23 -8.73
N THR A 62 4.98 0.53 -7.70
CA THR A 62 5.04 1.01 -6.30
C THR A 62 6.49 1.11 -5.82
N LEU A 63 7.33 0.14 -6.17
CA LEU A 63 8.76 0.16 -5.85
C LEU A 63 9.49 1.27 -6.61
N ALA A 64 9.18 1.45 -7.90
CA ALA A 64 9.73 2.54 -8.71
C ALA A 64 9.34 3.91 -8.16
N LEU A 65 8.08 4.09 -7.76
CA LEU A 65 7.60 5.34 -7.13
C LEU A 65 8.29 5.62 -5.79
N GLN A 66 8.55 4.57 -4.99
CA GLN A 66 9.30 4.73 -3.73
C GLN A 66 10.76 5.17 -3.99
N GLN A 67 11.41 4.62 -5.03
CA GLN A 67 12.75 5.04 -5.44
C GLN A 67 12.77 6.48 -5.95
N GLU A 68 11.84 6.85 -6.84
CA GLU A 68 11.72 8.21 -7.36
C GLU A 68 11.47 9.22 -6.23
N LEU A 69 10.62 8.89 -5.25
CA LEU A 69 10.41 9.73 -4.07
C LEU A 69 11.67 9.91 -3.22
N ALA A 70 12.53 8.89 -3.11
CA ALA A 70 13.80 9.00 -2.40
C ALA A 70 14.77 9.91 -3.16
N GLU A 71 14.90 9.72 -4.48
CA GLU A 71 15.76 10.54 -5.33
C GLU A 71 15.32 12.01 -5.35
N LEU A 72 14.02 12.28 -5.44
CA LEU A 72 13.50 13.65 -5.41
C LEU A 72 13.76 14.33 -4.06
N ARG A 73 13.68 13.59 -2.95
CA ARG A 73 14.01 14.13 -1.62
C ARG A 73 15.47 14.50 -1.51
N ASP A 74 16.37 13.62 -1.96
CA ASP A 74 17.81 13.90 -1.97
C ASP A 74 18.14 15.12 -2.84
N GLN A 75 17.51 15.23 -4.02
CA GLN A 75 17.68 16.41 -4.89
C GLN A 75 17.15 17.69 -4.25
N CYS A 76 15.98 17.64 -3.62
CA CYS A 76 15.42 18.77 -2.89
C CYS A 76 16.36 19.22 -1.77
N ASP A 77 16.86 18.28 -0.96
CA ASP A 77 17.77 18.59 0.15
C ASP A 77 19.08 19.21 -0.37
N HIS A 78 19.63 18.69 -1.46
CA HIS A 78 20.80 19.25 -2.12
C HIS A 78 20.56 20.68 -2.63
N LEU A 79 19.46 20.89 -3.36
CA LEU A 79 19.09 22.22 -3.89
C LEU A 79 18.82 23.21 -2.77
N VAL A 80 18.19 22.79 -1.67
CA VAL A 80 17.97 23.64 -0.50
C VAL A 80 19.30 24.06 0.12
N ALA A 81 20.24 23.13 0.29
CA ALA A 81 21.58 23.43 0.80
C ALA A 81 22.34 24.42 -0.10
N GLU A 82 22.32 24.19 -1.42
CA GLU A 82 22.93 25.09 -2.39
C GLU A 82 22.26 26.47 -2.39
N ASN A 83 20.93 26.52 -2.31
CA ASN A 83 20.20 27.79 -2.24
C ASN A 83 20.54 28.57 -0.97
N MET A 84 20.69 27.88 0.17
CA MET A 84 21.15 28.48 1.42
C MET A 84 22.56 29.07 1.27
N GLU A 85 23.49 28.33 0.67
CA GLU A 85 24.86 28.80 0.44
C GLU A 85 24.87 30.03 -0.49
N LEU A 86 24.16 29.96 -1.62
CA LEU A 86 24.08 31.06 -2.58
C LEU A 86 23.45 32.31 -1.98
N ARG A 87 22.39 32.17 -1.18
CA ARG A 87 21.77 33.28 -0.45
C ARG A 87 22.73 33.90 0.56
N ALA A 88 23.47 33.09 1.30
CA ALA A 88 24.48 33.57 2.24
C ALA A 88 25.59 34.35 1.53
N ARG A 89 26.05 33.85 0.36
CA ARG A 89 27.02 34.56 -0.48
C ARG A 89 26.46 35.88 -1.00
N LEU A 90 25.23 35.90 -1.51
CA LEU A 90 24.57 37.11 -2.01
C LEU A 90 24.39 38.19 -0.92
N GLN A 91 24.05 37.81 0.31
CA GLN A 91 23.99 38.76 1.43
C GLN A 91 25.34 39.44 1.71
N GLY A 92 26.46 38.74 1.45
CA GLY A 92 27.80 39.34 1.54
C GLY A 92 28.14 40.32 0.41
N TYR A 93 27.37 40.30 -0.68
CA TYR A 93 27.56 41.18 -1.85
C TYR A 93 26.52 42.30 -1.95
N GLU A 94 25.51 42.35 -1.08
CA GLU A 94 24.53 43.45 -1.08
C GLU A 94 25.23 44.72 -0.56
N PRO A 95 25.51 45.73 -1.42
CA PRO A 95 26.10 46.98 -0.95
C PRO A 95 25.07 47.66 -0.05
N ALA A 96 25.55 48.24 1.06
CA ALA A 96 24.71 49.03 1.95
C ALA A 96 23.87 50.04 1.13
N PRO A 97 22.57 50.20 1.42
CA PRO A 97 21.75 51.18 0.72
C PRO A 97 22.45 52.53 0.81
N GLU A 98 22.84 53.07 -0.35
CA GLU A 98 23.47 54.39 -0.43
C GLU A 98 22.53 55.43 0.19
N PRO A 99 23.07 56.34 1.02
CA PRO A 99 22.29 57.24 1.89
C PRO A 99 21.46 58.29 1.15
#